data_AF-A0A497JE34-F1
#
_entry.id   AF-A0A497JE34-F1
#
_cell.length_a   1.000
_cell.length_b   1.000
_cell.length_c   1.000
_cell.angle_alpha   90.00
_cell.angle_beta   90.00
_cell.angle_gamma   90.00
#
_symmetry.space_group_name_H-M   'P 1'
#
loop_
_entity.id
_entity.type
_entity.pdbx_description
1 polymer ?
#
loop_
_entity_poly.entity_id
_entity_poly.type
_entity_poly.pdbx_seq_one_letter_code
_entity_poly.pdbx_strand_id
1 'polypeptide(L)'
;MRFSSLREIEGIGEKVAESLINHFGTEEEALKAINNLEFSRLLGVKLPKQKLAEIMRNAYSKRNNFEYINLLKTPEAREIYQRITSFLKELAVTEYGKLKLSLFYPTKNKDELKRRFSLVERAKKFYSSINPEKIKRYLKILTPLEENPKLKRITDEIVATDSKEVYERLKKYRDIIEVLLIETQEDIAFLKD
;
A
#
# COMPACT_ATOMS: atom_id res chain seq x y z
N MET A 1 5.91 13.15 -13.40
CA MET A 1 7.16 12.37 -13.58
C MET A 1 7.11 11.11 -12.72
N ARG A 2 7.97 10.11 -12.96
CA ARG A 2 8.06 8.86 -12.17
C ARG A 2 9.47 8.68 -11.62
N PHE A 3 9.62 7.94 -10.53
CA PHE A 3 10.90 7.49 -10.00
C PHE A 3 11.37 6.24 -10.73
N SER A 4 12.68 6.14 -10.98
CA SER A 4 13.30 4.98 -11.64
C SER A 4 14.00 4.03 -10.65
N SER A 5 14.29 4.51 -9.43
CA SER A 5 14.80 3.70 -8.31
C SER A 5 14.22 4.18 -6.98
N LEU A 6 14.09 3.27 -6.00
CA LEU A 6 13.68 3.64 -4.64
C LEU A 6 14.66 4.63 -4.00
N ARG A 7 15.95 4.56 -4.35
CA ARG A 7 17.00 5.44 -3.81
C ARG A 7 16.87 6.89 -4.28
N GLU A 8 16.13 7.16 -5.36
CA GLU A 8 15.82 8.53 -5.79
C GLU A 8 14.79 9.23 -4.89
N ILE A 9 14.05 8.46 -4.08
CA ILE A 9 12.98 8.99 -3.25
C ILE A 9 13.59 9.47 -1.94
N GLU A 10 13.49 10.78 -1.67
CA GLU A 10 13.96 11.35 -0.42
C GLU A 10 13.35 10.63 0.80
N GLY A 11 14.22 10.28 1.74
CA GLY A 11 13.84 9.58 2.96
C GLY A 11 13.81 8.05 2.85
N ILE A 12 14.13 7.47 1.69
CA ILE A 12 14.36 6.04 1.51
C ILE A 12 15.86 5.73 1.54
N GLY A 13 16.34 5.29 2.70
CA GLY A 13 17.67 4.67 2.85
C GLY A 13 17.59 3.14 2.73
N GLU A 14 18.71 2.45 2.94
CA GLU A 14 18.82 0.99 2.77
C GLU A 14 17.75 0.20 3.52
N LYS A 15 17.56 0.45 4.82
CA LYS A 15 16.55 -0.25 5.64
C LYS A 15 15.12 -0.03 5.17
N VAL A 16 14.83 1.17 4.65
CA VAL A 16 13.49 1.52 4.15
C VAL A 16 13.25 0.83 2.81
N ALA A 17 14.26 0.84 1.93
CA ALA A 17 14.21 0.13 0.66
C ALA A 17 14.03 -1.38 0.87
N GLU A 18 14.80 -1.97 1.78
CA GLU A 18 14.69 -3.38 2.16
C GLU A 18 13.29 -3.71 2.69
N SER A 19 12.73 -2.87 3.56
CA SER A 19 11.36 -3.06 4.09
C SER A 19 10.30 -3.03 2.98
N LEU A 20 10.48 -2.17 1.98
CA LEU A 20 9.59 -2.08 0.82
C LEU A 20 9.74 -3.32 -0.07
N ILE A 21 10.97 -3.72 -0.41
CA ILE A 21 11.24 -4.90 -1.24
C ILE A 21 10.72 -6.16 -0.55
N ASN A 22 10.96 -6.34 0.75
CA ASN A 22 10.46 -7.47 1.52
C ASN A 22 8.92 -7.54 1.53
N HIS A 23 8.24 -6.40 1.45
CA HIS A 23 6.78 -6.37 1.40
C HIS A 23 6.22 -6.63 -0.01
N PHE A 24 6.79 -5.97 -1.03
CA PHE A 24 6.31 -6.03 -2.42
C PHE A 24 6.92 -7.15 -3.25
N GLY A 25 7.92 -7.87 -2.72
CA GLY A 25 8.66 -8.93 -3.40
C GLY A 25 9.85 -8.42 -4.21
N THR A 26 9.70 -7.31 -4.95
CA THR A 26 10.80 -6.72 -5.75
C THR A 26 10.82 -5.19 -5.67
N GLU A 27 11.94 -4.59 -6.09
CA GLU A 27 12.05 -3.12 -6.19
C GLU A 27 11.09 -2.57 -7.25
N GLU A 28 10.93 -3.26 -8.38
CA GLU A 28 10.05 -2.84 -9.47
C GLU A 28 8.59 -2.75 -9.02
N GLU A 29 8.10 -3.75 -8.29
CA GLU A 29 6.72 -3.76 -7.81
C GLU A 29 6.49 -2.70 -6.73
N ALA A 30 7.47 -2.49 -5.84
CA ALA A 30 7.45 -1.39 -4.87
C ALA A 30 7.40 -0.02 -5.57
N LEU A 31 8.25 0.20 -6.58
CA LEU A 31 8.29 1.43 -7.36
C LEU A 31 7.01 1.66 -8.13
N LYS A 32 6.42 0.61 -8.70
CA LYS A 32 5.14 0.68 -9.41
C LYS A 32 4.04 1.14 -8.45
N ALA A 33 3.92 0.51 -7.28
CA ALA A 33 2.94 0.90 -6.26
C ALA A 33 3.11 2.37 -5.84
N ILE A 34 4.35 2.82 -5.60
CA ILE A 34 4.65 4.20 -5.22
C ILE A 34 4.32 5.18 -6.34
N ASN A 35 4.79 4.94 -7.58
CA ASN A 35 4.56 5.82 -8.74
C ASN A 35 3.07 5.91 -9.11
N ASN A 36 2.32 4.82 -8.93
CA ASN A 36 0.87 4.78 -9.17
C ASN A 36 0.05 5.38 -8.03
N LEU A 37 0.69 5.77 -6.92
CA LEU A 37 0.03 6.26 -5.71
C LEU A 37 -0.94 5.24 -5.10
N GLU A 38 -0.59 3.96 -5.14
CA GLU A 38 -1.33 2.83 -4.56
C GLU A 38 -1.12 2.79 -3.03
N PHE A 39 -1.45 3.90 -2.36
CA PHE A 39 -1.13 4.12 -0.94
C PHE A 39 -1.77 3.13 0.02
N SER A 40 -2.85 2.47 -0.38
CA SER A 40 -3.45 1.39 0.42
C SER A 40 -2.48 0.23 0.61
N ARG A 41 -1.67 -0.09 -0.40
CA ARG A 41 -0.67 -1.16 -0.36
C ARG A 41 0.48 -0.80 0.59
N LEU A 42 0.88 0.48 0.58
CA LEU A 42 1.91 1.00 1.49
C LEU A 42 1.55 0.88 2.97
N LEU A 43 0.26 0.77 3.34
CA LEU A 43 -0.15 0.60 4.74
C LEU A 43 0.29 -0.74 5.33
N GLY A 44 0.51 -1.77 4.51
CA GLY A 44 0.96 -3.09 4.94
C GLY A 44 2.47 -3.18 5.20
N VAL A 45 3.23 -2.20 4.71
CA VAL A 45 4.68 -2.17 4.88
C VAL A 45 5.03 -1.89 6.35
N LYS A 46 5.98 -2.64 6.90
CA LYS A 46 6.46 -2.50 8.29
C LYS A 46 7.31 -1.25 8.51
N LEU A 47 6.71 -0.07 8.30
CA LEU A 47 7.35 1.24 8.49
C LEU A 47 6.51 2.15 9.38
N PRO A 48 7.12 3.10 10.10
CA PRO A 48 6.38 4.13 10.82
C PRO A 48 5.45 4.91 9.89
N LYS A 49 4.22 5.21 10.32
CA LYS A 49 3.23 5.96 9.51
C LYS A 49 3.75 7.31 9.01
N GLN A 50 4.63 7.95 9.78
CA GLN A 50 5.28 9.20 9.39
C GLN A 50 6.20 9.00 8.18
N LYS A 51 6.99 7.92 8.17
CA LYS A 51 7.86 7.56 7.05
C LYS A 51 7.06 7.23 5.80
N LEU A 52 5.97 6.49 5.94
CA LEU A 52 5.04 6.23 4.82
C LEU A 52 4.46 7.53 4.25
N ALA A 53 4.06 8.46 5.12
CA ALA A 53 3.56 9.76 4.69
C ALA A 53 4.61 10.60 3.94
N GLU A 54 5.89 10.55 4.35
CA GLU A 54 7.00 11.20 3.64
C GLU A 54 7.17 10.63 2.23
N ILE A 55 7.28 9.30 2.10
CA ILE A 55 7.39 8.61 0.80
C ILE A 55 6.22 8.98 -0.11
N MET A 56 5.01 8.98 0.45
CA MET A 56 3.81 9.34 -0.31
C MET A 56 3.80 10.79 -0.75
N ARG A 57 4.29 11.73 0.07
CA ARG A 57 4.42 13.13 -0.35
C ARG A 57 5.38 13.21 -1.52
N ASN A 58 6.56 12.61 -1.45
CA ASN A 58 7.53 12.61 -2.54
C ASN A 58 6.97 12.02 -3.85
N ALA A 59 6.28 10.89 -3.76
CA ALA A 59 5.55 10.30 -4.89
C ALA A 59 4.49 11.23 -5.46
N TYR A 60 3.69 11.83 -4.58
CA TYR A 60 2.59 12.69 -4.97
C TYR A 60 3.07 13.97 -5.65
N SER A 61 4.09 14.63 -5.10
CA SER A 61 4.66 15.87 -5.62
C SER A 61 5.35 15.63 -6.97
N LYS A 62 6.17 14.58 -7.10
CA LYS A 62 6.83 14.22 -8.37
C LYS A 62 5.84 13.81 -9.46
N ARG A 63 4.76 13.09 -9.10
CA ARG A 63 3.71 12.73 -10.07
C ARG A 63 2.96 13.95 -10.60
N ASN A 64 2.61 14.88 -9.71
CA ASN A 64 1.81 16.05 -10.03
C ASN A 64 2.64 17.31 -10.37
N ASN A 65 3.96 17.17 -10.50
CA ASN A 65 4.89 18.24 -10.89
C ASN A 65 4.77 19.51 -10.02
N PHE A 66 4.80 19.34 -8.71
CA PHE A 66 4.89 20.44 -7.76
C PHE A 66 5.85 20.09 -6.62
N GLU A 67 6.15 21.06 -5.76
CA GLU A 67 7.01 20.86 -4.60
C GLU A 67 6.31 21.26 -3.31
N TYR A 68 6.56 20.50 -2.25
CA TYR A 68 6.22 20.89 -0.89
C TYR A 68 7.25 21.89 -0.37
N ILE A 69 6.81 22.79 0.52
CA ILE A 69 7.72 23.74 1.16
C ILE A 69 8.04 23.32 2.58
N ASN A 70 9.26 23.57 3.01
CA ASN A 70 9.63 23.42 4.41
C ASN A 70 9.17 24.66 5.21
N LEU A 71 7.86 24.75 5.47
CA LEU A 71 7.25 25.78 6.31
C LEU A 71 7.35 25.45 7.80
N LEU A 72 7.49 24.17 8.14
CA LEU A 72 7.49 23.66 9.51
C LEU A 72 8.89 23.73 10.14
N LYS A 73 9.58 24.87 9.97
CA LYS A 73 10.95 25.04 10.47
C LYS A 73 10.98 25.23 11.98
N THR A 74 10.03 25.98 12.53
CA THR A 74 9.96 26.25 13.97
C THR A 74 9.19 25.16 14.72
N PRO A 75 9.49 24.94 16.00
CA PRO A 75 8.73 24.02 16.85
C PRO A 75 7.23 24.34 16.88
N GLU A 76 6.88 25.63 16.95
CA GLU A 76 5.50 26.11 17.03
C GLU A 76 4.74 25.82 15.73
N ALA A 77 5.38 26.05 14.58
CA ALA A 77 4.79 25.75 13.28
C ALA A 77 4.52 24.23 13.13
N ARG A 78 5.47 23.39 13.59
CA ARG A 78 5.29 21.93 13.62
C ARG A 78 4.16 21.53 14.54
N GLU A 79 4.07 22.10 15.73
CA GLU A 79 3.03 21.81 16.70
C GLU A 79 1.64 22.16 16.16
N ILE A 80 1.47 23.36 15.60
CA ILE A 80 0.21 23.79 14.97
C ILE A 80 -0.19 22.83 13.86
N TYR A 81 0.74 22.50 12.96
CA TYR A 81 0.48 21.55 11.88
C TYR A 81 0.11 20.16 12.41
N GLN A 82 0.82 19.65 13.41
CA GLN A 82 0.54 18.36 14.02
C GLN A 82 -0.84 18.35 14.68
N ARG A 83 -1.21 19.40 15.42
CA ARG A 83 -2.54 19.52 16.06
C ARG A 83 -3.66 19.52 15.03
N ILE A 84 -3.55 20.34 13.98
CA ILE A 84 -4.55 20.40 12.91
C ILE A 84 -4.67 19.05 12.20
N THR A 85 -3.55 18.45 11.81
CA THR A 85 -3.59 17.20 11.05
C THR A 85 -4.02 16.00 11.89
N SER A 86 -3.68 15.95 13.18
CA SER A 86 -4.18 14.93 14.10
C SER A 86 -5.69 15.02 14.25
N PHE A 87 -6.24 16.22 14.50
CA PHE A 87 -7.69 16.43 14.57
C PHE A 87 -8.40 15.98 13.29
N LEU A 88 -7.89 16.35 12.11
CA LEU A 88 -8.48 15.92 10.83
C LEU A 88 -8.42 14.40 10.64
N LYS A 89 -7.33 13.75 11.08
CA LYS A 89 -7.17 12.30 10.99
C LYS A 89 -8.11 11.54 11.92
N GLU A 90 -8.49 12.10 13.06
CA GLU A 90 -9.50 11.51 13.95
C GLU A 90 -10.88 11.42 13.29
N LEU A 91 -11.19 12.36 12.38
CA LEU A 91 -12.43 12.35 11.62
C LEU A 91 -12.44 11.30 10.49
N ALA A 92 -11.27 10.82 10.07
CA ALA A 92 -11.17 9.82 9.00
C ALA A 92 -11.46 8.41 9.51
N VAL A 93 -12.36 7.71 8.82
CA VAL A 93 -12.82 6.36 9.21
C VAL A 93 -11.78 5.28 8.92
N THR A 94 -11.11 5.36 7.77
CA THR A 94 -10.15 4.34 7.31
C THR A 94 -8.71 4.80 7.49
N GLU A 95 -7.79 3.85 7.71
CA GLU A 95 -6.35 4.15 7.77
C GLU A 95 -5.83 4.75 6.46
N TYR A 96 -6.39 4.33 5.33
CA TYR A 96 -6.14 4.95 4.03
C TYR A 96 -6.54 6.44 4.03
N GLY A 97 -7.71 6.78 4.57
CA GLY A 97 -8.16 8.16 4.71
C GLY A 97 -7.22 8.99 5.57
N LYS A 98 -6.82 8.47 6.74
CA LYS A 98 -5.84 9.11 7.63
C LYS A 98 -4.51 9.35 6.94
N LEU A 99 -4.03 8.36 6.18
CA LEU A 99 -2.78 8.46 5.45
C LEU A 99 -2.87 9.48 4.31
N LYS A 100 -3.97 9.47 3.53
CA LYS A 100 -4.24 10.45 2.46
C LYS A 100 -4.31 11.89 2.97
N LEU A 101 -4.85 12.12 4.17
CA LEU A 101 -4.81 13.43 4.82
C LEU A 101 -3.38 13.92 5.09
N SER A 102 -2.40 13.02 5.22
CA SER A 102 -0.99 13.40 5.38
C SER A 102 -0.37 14.04 4.13
N LEU A 103 -1.05 13.98 2.98
CA LEU A 103 -0.66 14.67 1.74
C LEU A 103 -0.97 16.17 1.79
N PHE A 104 -1.84 16.62 2.70
CA PHE A 104 -2.12 18.03 2.92
C PHE A 104 -0.97 18.68 3.70
N TYR A 105 0.17 18.80 3.03
CA TYR A 105 1.37 19.45 3.53
C TYR A 105 1.59 20.79 2.81
N PRO A 106 2.21 21.80 3.46
CA PRO A 106 2.40 23.12 2.86
C PRO A 106 3.06 23.11 1.47
N THR A 107 2.54 23.93 0.55
CA THR A 107 3.12 24.18 -0.79
C THR A 107 2.81 25.62 -1.24
N LYS A 108 3.66 26.18 -2.11
CA LYS A 108 3.43 27.48 -2.79
C LYS A 108 2.85 27.32 -4.20
N ASN A 109 2.72 26.09 -4.70
CA ASN A 109 2.24 25.86 -6.06
C ASN A 109 0.75 26.24 -6.16
N LYS A 110 0.44 27.27 -6.95
CA LYS A 110 -0.91 27.83 -7.07
C LYS A 110 -1.91 26.84 -7.66
N ASP A 111 -1.49 26.02 -8.61
CA ASP A 111 -2.38 25.06 -9.28
C ASP A 111 -2.73 23.90 -8.35
N GLU A 112 -1.76 23.42 -7.58
CA GLU A 112 -1.99 22.42 -6.54
C GLU A 112 -2.91 22.97 -5.44
N LEU A 113 -2.74 24.22 -5.01
CA LEU A 113 -3.65 24.87 -4.07
C LEU A 113 -5.08 24.94 -4.63
N LYS A 114 -5.26 25.42 -5.87
CA LYS A 114 -6.57 25.45 -6.55
C LYS A 114 -7.20 24.06 -6.64
N ARG A 115 -6.41 23.03 -6.96
CA ARG A 115 -6.85 21.64 -7.04
C ARG A 115 -7.31 21.11 -5.68
N ARG A 116 -6.59 21.43 -4.60
CA ARG A 116 -6.98 21.07 -3.23
C ARG A 116 -8.27 21.78 -2.79
N PHE A 117 -8.40 23.08 -3.05
CA PHE A 117 -9.65 23.80 -2.77
C PHE A 117 -10.83 23.18 -3.52
N SER A 118 -10.66 22.90 -4.81
CA SER A 118 -11.69 22.23 -5.62
C SER A 118 -12.05 20.85 -5.08
N LEU A 119 -11.07 20.07 -4.62
CA LEU A 119 -11.30 18.77 -4.00
C LEU A 119 -12.13 18.89 -2.71
N VAL A 120 -11.78 19.84 -1.84
CA VAL A 120 -12.50 20.08 -0.57
C VAL A 120 -13.92 20.56 -0.84
N GLU A 121 -14.13 21.47 -1.79
CA GLU A 121 -15.48 21.95 -2.14
C GLU A 121 -16.36 20.84 -2.70
N ARG A 122 -15.81 19.96 -3.57
CA ARG A 122 -16.55 18.77 -4.01
C ARG A 122 -16.87 17.83 -2.86
N ALA A 123 -15.91 17.61 -1.96
CA ALA A 123 -16.11 16.75 -0.79
C ALA A 123 -17.21 17.30 0.15
N LYS A 124 -17.26 18.61 0.38
CA LYS A 124 -18.32 19.27 1.16
C LYS A 124 -19.69 19.08 0.52
N LYS A 125 -19.80 19.35 -0.79
CA LYS A 125 -21.06 19.14 -1.53
C LYS A 125 -21.53 17.69 -1.45
N PHE A 126 -20.62 16.73 -1.65
CA PHE A 126 -20.92 15.31 -1.53
C PHE A 126 -21.35 14.93 -0.11
N TYR A 127 -20.65 15.43 0.92
CA TYR A 127 -20.98 15.17 2.32
C TYR A 127 -22.39 15.65 2.67
N SER A 128 -22.78 16.83 2.19
CA SER A 128 -24.13 17.38 2.39
C SER A 128 -25.22 16.59 1.65
N SER A 129 -24.89 15.83 0.61
CA SER A 129 -25.86 15.04 -0.17
C SER A 129 -26.05 13.61 0.33
N ILE A 130 -25.33 13.19 1.38
CA ILE A 130 -25.38 11.82 1.92
C ILE A 130 -25.81 11.81 3.39
N ASN A 131 -26.15 10.63 3.92
CA ASN A 131 -26.25 10.40 5.36
C ASN A 131 -24.86 9.97 5.90
N PRO A 132 -24.12 10.84 6.62
CA PRO A 132 -22.74 10.56 7.01
C PRO A 132 -22.62 9.37 7.97
N GLU A 133 -23.58 9.22 8.88
CA GLU A 133 -23.57 8.12 9.86
C GLU A 133 -23.76 6.77 9.18
N LYS A 134 -24.61 6.69 8.15
CA LYS A 134 -24.79 5.46 7.36
C LYS A 134 -23.50 5.09 6.62
N ILE A 135 -22.86 6.04 5.94
CA ILE A 135 -21.59 5.80 5.23
C ILE A 135 -20.48 5.42 6.20
N LYS A 136 -20.38 6.09 7.35
CA LYS A 136 -19.40 5.77 8.40
C LYS A 136 -19.53 4.33 8.88
N ARG A 137 -20.76 3.81 9.04
CA ARG A 137 -20.99 2.40 9.38
C ARG A 137 -20.46 1.45 8.31
N TYR A 138 -20.72 1.71 7.03
CA TYR A 138 -20.19 0.87 5.95
C TYR A 138 -18.66 0.92 5.85
N LEU A 139 -18.08 2.12 5.94
CA LEU A 139 -16.62 2.29 5.89
C LEU A 139 -15.89 1.61 7.05
N LYS A 140 -16.52 1.47 8.22
CA LYS A 140 -15.94 0.75 9.37
C LYS A 140 -15.76 -0.74 9.12
N ILE A 141 -16.55 -1.34 8.22
CA ILE A 141 -16.48 -2.77 7.90
C ILE A 141 -15.40 -3.04 6.84
N LEU A 142 -14.99 -2.01 6.09
CA LEU A 142 -13.96 -2.15 5.07
C LEU A 142 -12.58 -2.29 5.72
N THR A 143 -12.03 -3.50 5.65
CA THR A 143 -10.62 -3.77 5.92
C THR A 143 -9.81 -3.71 4.61
N PRO A 144 -8.51 -3.36 4.67
CA PRO A 144 -7.62 -3.56 3.53
C PRO A 144 -7.70 -5.01 3.04
N LEU A 145 -7.59 -5.21 1.73
CA LEU A 145 -7.42 -6.55 1.18
C LEU A 145 -6.10 -7.14 1.70
N GLU A 146 -6.12 -8.38 2.16
CA GLU A 146 -4.89 -9.10 2.48
C GLU A 146 -4.12 -9.32 1.18
N GLU A 147 -2.92 -8.75 1.06
CA GLU A 147 -2.09 -8.88 -0.16
C GLU A 147 -1.57 -10.32 -0.35
N ASN A 148 -1.39 -11.05 0.75
CA ASN A 148 -1.03 -12.46 0.77
C ASN A 148 -1.95 -13.17 1.75
N PRO A 149 -3.21 -13.46 1.35
CA PRO A 149 -4.08 -14.22 2.21
C PRO A 149 -3.40 -15.55 2.52
N LYS A 150 -3.47 -16.00 3.77
CA LYS A 150 -3.07 -17.37 4.09
C LYS A 150 -4.03 -18.29 3.35
N LEU A 151 -3.60 -18.78 2.19
CA LEU A 151 -4.36 -19.75 1.42
C LEU A 151 -4.52 -20.97 2.31
N LYS A 152 -5.77 -21.37 2.52
CA LYS A 152 -6.05 -22.66 3.18
C LYS A 152 -5.43 -23.74 2.31
N ARG A 153 -4.83 -24.75 2.96
CA ARG A 153 -4.33 -25.93 2.28
C ARG A 153 -5.51 -26.57 1.52
N ILE A 154 -5.33 -26.77 0.22
CA ILE A 154 -6.22 -27.53 -0.64
C ILE A 154 -5.93 -28.99 -0.32
N THR A 155 -6.88 -29.66 0.34
CA THR A 155 -6.75 -31.06 0.76
C THR A 155 -7.33 -32.03 -0.26
N ASP A 156 -8.19 -31.54 -1.14
CA ASP A 156 -9.04 -32.37 -2.00
C ASP A 156 -8.47 -32.46 -3.43
N GLU A 157 -7.33 -31.83 -3.69
CA GLU A 157 -6.64 -31.84 -4.97
C GLU A 157 -5.15 -32.09 -4.77
N ILE A 158 -4.54 -32.81 -5.73
CA ILE A 158 -3.11 -33.10 -5.76
C ILE A 158 -2.57 -32.74 -7.14
N VAL A 159 -1.41 -32.10 -7.18
CA VAL A 159 -0.68 -31.87 -8.43
C VAL A 159 0.42 -32.92 -8.57
N ALA A 160 0.29 -33.81 -9.55
CA ALA A 160 1.33 -34.76 -9.89
C ALA A 160 2.02 -34.38 -11.20
N THR A 161 3.33 -34.61 -11.26
CA THR A 161 4.16 -34.41 -12.45
C THR A 161 5.18 -35.54 -12.53
N ASP A 162 5.51 -35.99 -13.74
CA ASP A 162 6.63 -36.90 -14.03
C ASP A 162 7.94 -36.15 -14.31
N SER A 163 7.86 -34.83 -14.51
CA SER A 163 9.02 -33.97 -14.71
C SER A 163 9.60 -33.45 -13.38
N LYS A 164 10.86 -33.81 -13.11
CA LYS A 164 11.64 -33.30 -11.98
C LYS A 164 11.81 -31.78 -12.00
N GLU A 165 11.96 -31.19 -13.19
CA GLU A 165 12.09 -29.73 -13.34
C GLU A 165 10.79 -29.00 -12.93
N VAL A 166 9.64 -29.53 -13.35
CA VAL A 166 8.33 -28.98 -12.97
C VAL A 166 8.10 -29.16 -11.47
N TYR A 167 8.46 -30.31 -10.91
CA TYR A 167 8.36 -30.58 -9.48
C TYR A 167 9.16 -29.56 -8.65
N GLU A 168 10.43 -29.31 -8.98
CA GLU A 168 11.26 -28.33 -8.25
C GLU A 168 10.67 -26.92 -8.32
N ARG A 169 10.08 -26.53 -9.47
CA ARG A 169 9.37 -25.25 -9.60
C ARG A 169 8.13 -25.15 -8.73
N LEU A 170 7.41 -26.25 -8.53
CA LEU A 170 6.14 -26.31 -7.81
C LEU A 170 6.30 -26.58 -6.31
N LYS A 171 7.41 -27.15 -5.86
CA LYS A 171 7.70 -27.50 -4.46
C LYS A 171 7.47 -26.35 -3.47
N LYS A 172 7.68 -25.09 -3.89
CA LYS A 172 7.41 -23.89 -3.09
C LYS A 172 5.94 -23.69 -2.69
N TYR A 173 5.02 -24.41 -3.33
CA TYR A 173 3.57 -24.35 -3.03
C TYR A 173 3.08 -25.52 -2.18
N ARG A 174 3.97 -26.39 -1.65
CA ARG A 174 3.61 -27.56 -0.83
C ARG A 174 2.82 -27.25 0.44
N ASP A 175 2.93 -26.03 0.94
CA ASP A 175 2.13 -25.57 2.09
C ASP A 175 0.66 -25.29 1.71
N ILE A 176 0.39 -25.10 0.41
CA ILE A 176 -0.92 -24.74 -0.15
C ILE A 176 -1.59 -25.95 -0.82
N ILE A 177 -0.86 -26.79 -1.54
CA ILE A 177 -1.39 -27.97 -2.24
C ILE A 177 -0.35 -29.10 -2.24
N GLU A 178 -0.78 -30.36 -2.19
CA GLU A 178 0.14 -31.49 -2.28
C GLU A 178 0.74 -31.57 -3.69
N VAL A 179 2.07 -31.73 -3.76
CA VAL A 179 2.80 -31.82 -5.03
C VAL A 179 3.65 -33.09 -5.03
N LEU A 180 3.31 -34.02 -5.93
CA LEU A 180 3.95 -35.33 -6.08
C LEU A 180 4.81 -35.39 -7.35
N LEU A 181 5.98 -36.01 -7.24
CA LEU A 181 6.77 -36.42 -8.40
C LEU A 181 6.49 -37.91 -8.64
N ILE A 182 6.07 -38.27 -9.85
CA ILE A 182 5.81 -39.64 -10.26
C ILE A 182 7.04 -40.12 -11.03
N GLU A 183 7.83 -41.01 -10.44
CA GLU A 183 9.00 -41.61 -11.08
C GLU A 183 8.70 -43.05 -11.55
N THR A 184 7.69 -43.69 -10.95
CA THR A 184 7.34 -45.09 -11.15
C THR A 184 5.84 -45.32 -11.27
N GLN A 185 5.42 -46.50 -11.74
CA GLN A 185 3.99 -46.89 -11.76
C GLN A 185 3.41 -47.06 -10.35
N GLU A 186 4.25 -47.37 -9.35
CA GLU A 186 3.83 -47.49 -7.95
C GLU A 186 3.40 -46.13 -7.39
N ASP A 187 4.04 -45.04 -7.84
CA ASP A 187 3.71 -43.68 -7.41
C ASP A 187 2.28 -43.26 -7.83
N ILE A 188 1.74 -43.86 -8.89
CA ILE A 188 0.36 -43.62 -9.35
C ILE A 188 -0.65 -44.12 -8.32
N ALA A 189 -0.29 -45.07 -7.45
CA ALA A 189 -1.17 -45.53 -6.38
C ALA A 189 -1.51 -44.42 -5.38
N PHE A 190 -0.61 -43.44 -5.18
CA PHE A 190 -0.83 -42.29 -4.29
C PHE A 190 -1.80 -41.24 -4.87
N LEU A 191 -2.18 -41.38 -6.15
CA LEU A 191 -3.23 -40.55 -6.77
C LEU A 191 -4.64 -41.14 -6.63
N LYS A 192 -4.74 -42.39 -6.17
CA LYS A 192 -6.03 -43.08 -6.03
C LYS A 192 -6.47 -43.06 -4.57
N ASP A 193 -7.26 -42.05 -4.24
CA ASP A 193 -8.38 -42.17 -3.28
C ASP A 193 -9.69 -42.05 -4.06
#